data_AF-A0A8T4A3T2-F1
#
_entry.id   AF-A0A8T4A3T2-F1
#
_cell.length_a   1.000
_cell.length_b   1.000
_cell.length_c   1.000
_cell.angle_alpha   90.00
_cell.angle_beta   90.00
_cell.angle_gamma   90.00
#
_symmetry.space_group_name_H-M   'P 1'
#
loop_
_entity.id
_entity.type
_entity.pdbx_description
1 polymer ?
#
loop_
_entity_poly.entity_id
_entity_poly.type
_entity_poly.pdbx_seq_one_letter_code
_entity_poly.pdbx_strand_id
1 'polypeptide(L)'
;CGPEIMMLKVLQQTKEKDIPTQVSLHRYIKCGVGICGHCVMDETGFRVCKEGPTFRDKEMEKTIEFGKYWRNASGTKIYFGGKK
;
A
#
# COMPACT_ATOMS: atom_id res chain seq x y z
N CYS A 1 -10.32 -1.84 -4.10
CA CYS A 1 -10.55 -0.63 -3.28
C CYS A 1 -11.19 -1.08 -1.97
N GLY A 2 -10.69 -0.61 -0.82
CA GLY A 2 -11.24 -0.93 0.51
C GLY A 2 -10.16 -0.91 1.59
N PRO A 3 -10.45 -1.41 2.80
CA PRO A 3 -9.44 -1.54 3.85
C PRO A 3 -8.22 -2.31 3.37
N GLU A 4 -7.02 -1.87 3.75
CA GLU A 4 -5.77 -2.43 3.23
C GLU A 4 -5.64 -3.94 3.51
N ILE A 5 -6.05 -4.37 4.73
CA ILE A 5 -6.08 -5.78 5.13
C ILE A 5 -7.02 -6.59 4.23
N MET A 6 -8.20 -6.04 3.88
CA MET A 6 -9.15 -6.71 2.99
C MET A 6 -8.53 -6.91 1.61
N MET A 7 -7.90 -5.87 1.05
CA MET A 7 -7.26 -5.95 -0.26
C MET A 7 -6.07 -6.93 -0.27
N LEU A 8 -5.31 -7.02 0.82
CA LEU A 8 -4.26 -8.04 0.96
C LEU A 8 -4.82 -9.46 0.86
N LYS A 9 -5.96 -9.73 1.53
CA LYS A 9 -6.62 -11.05 1.47
C LYS A 9 -7.14 -11.37 0.07
N VAL A 10 -7.70 -10.38 -0.62
CA VAL A 10 -8.12 -10.55 -2.02
C VAL A 10 -6.93 -10.86 -2.91
N LEU A 11 -5.83 -10.11 -2.80
CA LEU A 11 -4.60 -10.36 -3.59
C LEU A 11 -4.02 -11.76 -3.35
N GLN A 12 -4.05 -12.26 -2.11
CA GLN A 12 -3.62 -13.62 -1.80
C GLN A 12 -4.47 -14.66 -2.52
N GLN A 13 -5.81 -14.53 -2.46
CA GLN A 13 -6.74 -15.46 -3.10
C GLN A 13 -6.68 -15.42 -4.63
N THR A 14 -6.48 -14.24 -5.23
CA THR A 14 -6.40 -14.11 -6.69
C THR A 14 -5.06 -14.61 -7.22
N LYS A 15 -3.97 -14.43 -6.45
CA LYS A 15 -2.66 -14.99 -6.78
C LYS A 15 -2.66 -16.51 -6.84
N GLU A 16 -3.33 -17.19 -5.90
CA GLU A 16 -3.47 -18.65 -5.92
C GLU A 16 -4.18 -19.17 -7.18
N LYS A 17 -5.00 -18.32 -7.82
CA LYS A 17 -5.77 -18.64 -9.02
C LYS A 17 -5.16 -18.07 -10.30
N ASP A 18 -3.98 -17.45 -10.22
CA ASP A 18 -3.31 -16.76 -11.32
C ASP A 18 -4.21 -15.71 -12.02
N ILE A 19 -5.02 -14.99 -11.23
CA ILE A 19 -5.92 -13.94 -11.73
C ILE A 19 -5.22 -12.58 -11.60
N PRO A 20 -4.92 -11.90 -12.73
CA PRO A 20 -4.33 -10.57 -12.70
C PRO A 20 -5.19 -9.60 -11.91
N THR A 21 -4.60 -8.98 -10.90
CA THR A 21 -5.36 -8.14 -9.95
C THR A 21 -4.73 -6.77 -9.79
N GLN A 22 -5.59 -5.76 -9.61
CA GLN A 22 -5.19 -4.41 -9.25
C GLN A 22 -5.80 -4.00 -7.92
N VAL A 23 -5.04 -3.22 -7.15
CA VAL A 23 -5.51 -2.63 -5.90
C VAL A 23 -5.31 -1.12 -5.93
N SER A 24 -6.31 -0.40 -5.44
CA SER A 24 -6.24 1.05 -5.26
C SER A 24 -5.92 1.33 -3.80
N LEU A 25 -4.70 1.82 -3.55
CA LEU A 25 -4.21 2.15 -2.22
C LEU A 25 -4.72 3.51 -1.77
N HIS A 26 -5.25 3.55 -0.56
CA HIS A 26 -5.50 4.78 0.17
C HIS A 26 -4.49 4.91 1.31
N ARG A 27 -3.56 5.86 1.17
CA ARG A 27 -2.59 6.27 2.20
C ARG A 27 -2.78 7.75 2.52
N TYR A 28 -2.23 8.21 3.64
CA TYR A 28 -2.23 9.63 3.95
C TYR A 28 -1.34 10.37 2.94
N ILE A 29 -1.97 11.18 2.07
CA ILE A 29 -1.29 12.02 1.10
C ILE A 29 -1.17 13.42 1.69
N LYS A 30 0.07 13.85 1.96
CA LYS A 30 0.35 15.19 2.50
C LYS A 30 0.54 16.24 1.40
N CYS A 31 1.54 16.04 0.53
CA CYS A 31 1.87 17.03 -0.51
C CYS A 31 1.16 16.82 -1.85
N GLY A 32 0.73 15.60 -2.18
CA GLY A 32 0.11 15.28 -3.49
C GLY A 32 1.04 15.37 -4.71
N VAL A 33 2.22 15.98 -4.59
CA VAL A 33 3.15 16.24 -5.70
C VAL A 33 4.44 15.43 -5.65
N GLY A 34 4.54 14.46 -4.74
CA GLY A 34 5.63 13.49 -4.71
C GLY A 34 6.94 13.94 -4.03
N ILE A 35 6.94 15.09 -3.35
CA ILE A 35 8.16 15.66 -2.75
C ILE A 35 8.38 15.27 -1.29
N CYS A 36 7.31 15.01 -0.52
CA CYS A 36 7.42 14.84 0.93
C CYS A 36 7.57 13.38 1.40
N GLY A 37 7.41 12.40 0.50
CA GLY A 37 7.56 10.97 0.84
C GLY A 37 6.51 10.38 1.80
N HIS A 38 5.47 11.12 2.17
CA HIS A 38 4.55 10.68 3.24
C HIS A 38 3.71 9.47 2.86
N CYS A 39 3.32 9.40 1.59
CA CYS A 39 2.60 8.29 1.01
C CYS A 39 3.54 7.28 0.32
N VAL A 40 4.81 7.21 0.73
CA VAL A 40 5.78 6.27 0.17
C VAL A 40 5.50 4.84 0.65
N MET A 41 5.76 3.87 -0.22
CA MET A 41 5.83 2.46 0.10
C MET A 41 7.28 2.04 0.32
N ASP A 42 7.56 1.50 1.51
CA ASP A 42 8.89 1.02 1.88
C ASP A 42 9.42 -0.06 0.90
N GLU A 43 10.75 -0.17 0.80
CA GLU A 43 11.53 -0.94 -0.19
C GLU A 43 11.44 -0.45 -1.64
N THR A 44 10.23 -0.27 -2.16
CA THR A 44 10.03 0.14 -3.57
C THR A 44 10.26 1.64 -3.80
N GLY A 45 10.03 2.47 -2.79
CA GLY A 45 10.05 3.93 -2.92
C GLY A 45 8.85 4.50 -3.69
N PHE A 46 7.85 3.67 -4.04
CA PHE A 46 6.67 4.12 -4.77
C PHE A 46 5.85 5.09 -3.92
N ARG A 47 5.48 6.24 -4.49
CA ARG A 47 4.63 7.24 -3.84
C ARG A 47 3.23 7.08 -4.40
N VAL A 48 2.28 6.78 -3.52
CA VAL A 48 0.87 6.63 -3.92
C VAL A 48 0.33 7.86 -4.67
N CYS A 49 0.81 9.07 -4.36
CA CYS A 49 0.40 10.30 -5.05
C CYS A 49 1.03 10.51 -6.45
N LYS A 50 2.03 9.72 -6.86
CA LYS A 50 2.70 9.86 -8.17
C LYS A 50 2.63 8.59 -9.00
N GLU A 51 3.11 7.49 -8.44
CA GLU A 51 3.11 6.18 -9.10
C GLU A 51 1.77 5.44 -8.90
N GLY A 52 1.02 5.79 -7.85
CA GLY A 52 -0.30 5.23 -7.56
C GLY A 52 -1.46 6.04 -8.17
N PRO A 53 -2.69 5.91 -7.63
CA PRO A 53 -3.07 5.10 -6.46
C PRO A 53 -3.29 3.61 -6.78
N THR A 54 -3.32 3.25 -8.07
CA THR A 54 -3.62 1.89 -8.52
C THR A 54 -2.35 1.14 -8.85
N PHE A 55 -2.12 0.01 -8.18
CA PHE A 55 -0.97 -0.86 -8.35
C PHE A 55 -1.42 -2.26 -8.77
N ARG A 56 -0.61 -2.93 -9.58
CA ARG A 56 -0.79 -4.34 -9.96
C ARG A 56 -0.22 -5.27 -8.90
N ASP A 57 -0.77 -6.47 -8.84
CA ASP A 57 -0.26 -7.61 -8.06
C ASP A 57 1.28 -7.72 -8.01
N LYS A 58 1.96 -7.71 -9.15
CA LYS A 58 3.44 -7.83 -9.25
C LYS A 58 4.20 -6.68 -8.59
N GLU A 59 3.60 -5.50 -8.49
CA GLU A 59 4.20 -4.35 -7.81
C GLU A 59 4.02 -4.48 -6.30
N MET A 60 2.85 -4.97 -5.87
CA MET A 60 2.54 -5.19 -4.45
C MET A 60 3.41 -6.30 -3.83
N GLU A 61 3.80 -7.31 -4.60
CA GLU A 61 4.72 -8.36 -4.17
C GLU A 61 6.10 -7.85 -3.75
N LYS A 62 6.53 -6.70 -4.29
CA LYS A 62 7.82 -6.09 -3.97
C LYS A 62 7.78 -5.27 -2.68
N THR A 63 6.59 -5.05 -2.12
CA THR A 63 6.40 -4.23 -0.91
C THR A 63 6.28 -5.11 0.32
N ILE A 64 6.97 -4.74 1.40
CA ILE A 64 6.88 -5.47 2.68
C ILE A 64 5.85 -4.88 3.64
N GLU A 65 5.40 -3.65 3.41
CA GLU A 65 4.57 -2.89 4.34
C GLU A 65 3.06 -3.04 4.09
N PHE A 66 2.65 -3.43 2.88
CA PHE A 66 1.25 -3.50 2.50
C PHE A 66 0.48 -4.50 3.38
N GLY A 67 -0.57 -4.00 4.05
CA GLY A 67 -1.37 -4.77 5.00
C GLY A 67 -0.69 -5.04 6.35
N LYS A 68 0.51 -4.48 6.62
CA LYS A 68 1.18 -4.54 7.93
C LYS A 68 1.05 -3.24 8.71
N TYR A 69 1.33 -2.11 8.07
CA TYR A 69 1.22 -0.79 8.69
C TYR A 69 0.97 0.31 7.67
N TRP A 70 0.55 1.47 8.15
CA TRP A 70 0.41 2.70 7.39
C TRP A 70 1.02 3.88 8.18
N ARG A 71 1.23 5.03 7.53
CA ARG A 71 1.74 6.24 8.20
C ARG A 71 0.62 7.24 8.46
N ASN A 72 0.48 7.69 9.70
CA ASN A 72 -0.46 8.76 10.07
C ASN A 72 0.05 10.15 9.62
N ALA A 73 -0.68 11.24 9.89
CA ALA A 73 -0.28 12.59 9.47
C ALA A 73 1.11 13.08 9.95
N SER A 74 1.63 12.56 11.06
CA SER A 74 2.98 12.87 11.57
C SER A 74 4.08 12.00 10.95
N GLY A 75 3.73 11.00 10.14
CA GLY A 75 4.66 10.06 9.52
C GLY A 75 4.95 8.83 10.39
N THR A 76 4.28 8.73 11.54
CA THR A 76 4.44 7.62 12.48
C THR A 76 3.78 6.36 11.91
N LYS A 77 4.49 5.22 11.97
CA LYS A 77 3.97 3.92 11.55
C LYS A 77 2.90 3.43 12.53
N ILE A 78 1.70 3.15 12.01
CA ILE A 78 0.56 2.58 12.70
C ILE A 78 0.34 1.17 12.16
N TYR A 79 0.54 0.17 13.01
CA TYR A 79 0.47 -1.24 12.64
C TYR A 79 -0.96 -1.76 12.73
N PHE A 80 -1.39 -2.50 11.72
CA PHE A 80 -2.66 -3.20 11.74
C PHE A 80 -2.64 -4.29 12.83
N GLY A 81 -3.64 -4.30 13.73
CA GLY A 81 -3.74 -5.29 14.80
C GLY A 81 -2.76 -5.12 15.98
N GLY A 82 -2.04 -4.00 16.07
CA GLY A 82 -1.28 -3.61 17.27
C GLY A 82 0.04 -4.35 17.51
N LYS A 83 0.48 -5.23 16.61
CA LYS A 83 1.78 -5.93 16.70
C LYS A 83 2.80 -5.27 15.76
N LYS A 84 3.97 -4.90 16.29
CA LYS A 84 5.12 -4.37 15.52
C LYS A 84 5.82 -5.47 14.75
#